data_AF-A0A0M4CER5-F1
#
_entry.id   AF-A0A0M4CER5-F1
#
_cell.length_a   1.000
_cell.length_b   1.000
_cell.length_c   1.000
_cell.angle_alpha   90.00
_cell.angle_beta   90.00
_cell.angle_gamma   90.00
#
_symmetry.space_group_name_H-M   'P 1'
#
loop_
_entity.id
_entity.type
_entity.pdbx_description
1 polymer ?
#
loop_
_entity_poly.entity_id
_entity_poly.type
_entity_poly.pdbx_seq_one_letter_code
_entity_poly.pdbx_strand_id
1 'polypeptide(L)'
;MHPRSKLSQAQREQAVELFEQGYGARAVANRLGVKRGQVRRLEGRFRLHGRLCLVSKPTRKQYSFDTKMEILRRHKAGETKSDLAEEFGLSSPDLISHWVWEANKDGIDALRPKPKGRPQG
;
A
#
# COMPACT_ATOMS: atom_id res chain seq x y z
N MET A 1 7.31 -3.32 2.67
CA MET A 1 6.58 -3.58 3.92
C MET A 1 5.05 -3.63 3.73
N HIS A 2 4.52 -4.77 3.25
CA HIS A 2 3.07 -4.96 3.25
C HIS A 2 2.52 -4.92 4.70
N PRO A 3 1.52 -4.07 5.02
CA PRO A 3 1.00 -3.87 6.38
C PRO A 3 0.26 -5.09 6.97
N ARG A 4 0.23 -6.23 6.26
CA ARG A 4 -0.39 -7.49 6.69
C ARG A 4 0.61 -8.65 6.74
N SER A 5 1.89 -8.35 6.58
CA SER A 5 2.94 -9.36 6.72
C SER A 5 3.00 -9.79 8.18
N LYS A 6 2.77 -11.09 8.41
CA LYS A 6 2.86 -11.72 9.72
C LYS A 6 4.31 -11.94 10.19
N LEU A 7 5.28 -11.82 9.28
CA LEU A 7 6.71 -11.79 9.60
C LEU A 7 7.10 -10.40 10.13
N SER A 8 7.88 -10.38 11.22
CA SER A 8 8.53 -9.17 11.74
C SER A 8 9.55 -8.61 10.74
N GLN A 9 10.06 -7.41 10.98
CA GLN A 9 11.11 -6.85 10.13
C GLN A 9 12.39 -7.71 10.15
N ALA A 10 12.90 -8.04 11.33
CA ALA A 10 14.06 -8.90 11.50
C ALA A 10 13.88 -10.27 10.83
N GLN A 11 12.72 -10.91 10.97
CA GLN A 11 12.44 -12.19 10.31
C GLN A 11 12.45 -12.09 8.78
N ARG A 12 12.09 -10.93 8.20
CA ARG A 12 12.15 -10.74 6.74
C ARG A 12 13.57 -10.50 6.26
N GLU A 13 14.36 -9.74 7.00
CA GLU A 13 15.77 -9.49 6.70
C GLU A 13 16.56 -10.80 6.73
N GLN A 14 16.42 -11.58 7.81
CA GLN A 14 17.05 -12.91 7.90
C GLN A 14 16.56 -13.88 6.81
N ALA A 15 15.27 -13.84 6.47
CA ALA A 15 14.77 -14.66 5.37
C ALA A 15 15.39 -14.28 4.03
N VAL A 16 15.60 -12.98 3.77
CA VAL A 16 16.22 -12.48 2.54
C VAL A 16 17.70 -12.87 2.49
N GLU A 17 18.45 -12.74 3.58
CA GLU A 17 19.84 -13.21 3.64
C GLU A 17 19.95 -14.72 3.34
N LEU A 18 19.03 -15.52 3.89
CA LEU A 18 18.99 -16.95 3.60
C LEU A 18 18.60 -17.23 2.13
N PHE A 19 17.73 -16.43 1.53
CA PHE A 19 17.43 -16.56 0.10
C PHE A 19 18.62 -16.18 -0.78
N GLU A 20 19.39 -15.15 -0.42
CA GLU A 20 20.64 -14.76 -1.09
C GLU A 20 21.69 -15.88 -0.98
N GLN A 21 21.74 -16.59 0.14
CA GLN A 21 22.55 -17.79 0.33
C GLN A 21 22.01 -19.05 -0.38
N GLY A 22 20.89 -18.95 -1.12
CA GLY A 22 20.33 -20.05 -1.92
C GLY A 22 19.39 -21.00 -1.16
N TYR A 23 19.01 -20.70 0.08
CA TYR A 23 18.08 -21.54 0.83
C TYR A 23 16.65 -21.42 0.29
N GLY A 24 15.96 -22.56 0.16
CA GLY A 24 14.55 -22.58 -0.22
C GLY A 24 13.61 -22.20 0.93
N ALA A 25 12.38 -21.76 0.61
CA ALA A 25 11.39 -21.31 1.60
C ALA A 25 11.05 -22.31 2.72
N ARG A 26 11.25 -23.63 2.51
CA ARG A 26 11.04 -24.63 3.58
C ARG A 26 12.14 -24.56 4.64
N ALA A 27 13.39 -24.49 4.24
CA ALA A 27 14.53 -24.39 5.16
C ALA A 27 14.49 -23.09 5.95
N VAL A 28 14.19 -21.98 5.27
CA VAL A 28 14.04 -20.65 5.89
C VAL A 28 12.89 -20.62 6.91
N ALA A 29 11.75 -21.24 6.59
CA ALA A 29 10.62 -21.30 7.51
C ALA A 29 10.94 -22.07 8.80
N ASN A 30 11.62 -23.21 8.68
CA ASN A 30 12.05 -23.99 9.84
C ASN A 30 13.05 -23.23 10.70
N ARG A 31 14.03 -22.54 10.08
CA ARG A 31 15.08 -21.79 10.80
C ARG A 31 14.53 -20.58 11.55
N LEU A 32 13.49 -19.95 11.02
CA LEU A 32 12.84 -18.79 11.62
C LEU A 32 11.66 -19.15 12.54
N GLY A 33 11.28 -20.43 12.62
CA GLY A 33 10.13 -20.87 13.42
C GLY A 33 8.78 -20.32 12.92
N VAL A 34 8.64 -20.06 11.62
CA VAL A 34 7.46 -19.41 11.02
C VAL A 34 6.75 -20.33 10.03
N LYS A 35 5.46 -20.05 9.77
CA LYS A 35 4.69 -20.83 8.78
C LYS A 35 5.28 -20.67 7.37
N ARG A 36 5.54 -21.79 6.70
CA ARG A 36 6.05 -21.85 5.30
C ARG A 36 5.30 -20.95 4.34
N GLY A 37 3.97 -20.83 4.46
CA GLY A 37 3.17 -19.96 3.59
C GLY A 37 3.57 -18.48 3.64
N GLN A 38 4.07 -17.98 4.79
CA GLN A 38 4.53 -16.61 4.94
C GLN A 38 5.86 -16.39 4.20
N VAL A 39 6.77 -17.35 4.35
CA VAL A 39 8.09 -17.36 3.71
C VAL A 39 7.95 -17.52 2.20
N ARG A 40 7.07 -18.39 1.70
CA ARG A 40 6.79 -18.56 0.26
C ARG A 40 6.32 -17.26 -0.40
N ARG A 41 5.47 -16.48 0.28
CA ARG A 41 5.01 -15.17 -0.22
C ARG A 41 6.13 -14.12 -0.22
N LEU A 42 7.13 -14.24 0.66
CA LEU A 42 8.30 -13.38 0.67
C LEU A 42 9.27 -13.80 -0.43
N GLU A 43 9.54 -15.10 -0.57
CA GLU A 43 10.37 -15.69 -1.63
C GLU A 43 9.89 -15.27 -3.01
N GLY A 44 8.57 -15.33 -3.29
CA GLY A 44 8.03 -14.86 -4.57
C GLY A 44 8.35 -13.38 -4.85
N ARG A 45 8.28 -12.51 -3.83
CA ARG A 45 8.64 -11.09 -3.97
C ARG A 45 10.15 -10.89 -4.09
N PHE A 46 10.95 -11.70 -3.39
CA PHE A 46 12.40 -11.69 -3.51
C PHE A 46 12.85 -12.11 -4.91
N ARG A 47 12.25 -13.14 -5.51
CA ARG A 47 12.56 -13.55 -6.89
C ARG A 47 12.24 -12.46 -7.92
N LEU A 48 11.23 -11.62 -7.67
CA LEU A 48 10.82 -10.55 -8.59
C LEU A 48 11.62 -9.25 -8.40
N HIS A 49 12.05 -8.94 -7.18
CA HIS A 49 12.57 -7.61 -6.84
C HIS A 49 13.91 -7.66 -6.07
N GLY A 50 14.47 -8.85 -5.84
CA GLY A 50 15.63 -9.05 -4.97
C GLY A 50 15.40 -8.48 -3.57
N ARG A 51 16.42 -7.80 -3.04
CA ARG A 51 16.38 -7.15 -1.71
C ARG A 51 15.36 -6.01 -1.61
N LEU A 52 14.91 -5.45 -2.75
CA LEU A 52 13.84 -4.44 -2.77
C LEU A 52 12.49 -4.99 -2.28
N CYS A 53 12.36 -6.32 -2.11
CA CYS A 53 11.18 -6.95 -1.52
C CYS A 53 10.95 -6.55 -0.04
N LEU A 54 11.99 -6.06 0.64
CA LEU A 54 11.93 -5.50 1.99
C LEU A 54 11.28 -4.11 1.99
N VAL A 55 11.57 -3.31 0.96
CA VAL A 55 11.06 -1.94 0.83
C VAL A 55 9.54 -1.96 0.70
N SER A 56 8.89 -1.06 1.42
CA SER A 56 7.46 -0.82 1.22
C SER A 56 7.25 0.11 0.06
N LYS A 57 6.63 -0.39 -1.00
CA LYS A 57 5.66 0.48 -1.66
C LYS A 57 4.48 0.64 -0.69
N PRO A 58 4.15 1.86 -0.23
CA PRO A 58 2.91 2.08 0.50
C PRO A 58 1.79 1.51 -0.36
N THR A 59 1.05 0.55 0.16
CA THR A 59 0.02 -0.18 -0.60
C THR A 59 -1.13 0.72 -1.08
N ARG A 60 -1.17 1.98 -0.66
CA ARG A 60 -1.94 3.08 -1.24
C ARG A 60 -1.18 4.38 -0.96
N LYS A 61 -0.94 5.22 -1.98
CA LYS A 61 -0.57 6.62 -1.76
C LYS A 61 -1.75 7.22 -0.97
N GLN A 62 -1.55 7.57 0.28
CA GLN A 62 -2.60 8.18 1.10
C GLN A 62 -2.57 9.67 0.78
N TYR A 63 -3.60 10.15 0.09
CA TYR A 63 -3.78 11.58 -0.15
C TYR A 63 -4.34 12.21 1.12
N SER A 64 -3.74 13.33 1.53
CA SER A 64 -4.27 14.13 2.63
C SER A 64 -5.64 14.69 2.23
N PHE A 65 -6.44 15.05 3.23
CA PHE A 65 -7.73 15.70 3.00
C PHE A 65 -7.58 16.97 2.16
N ASP A 66 -6.53 17.75 2.43
CA ASP A 66 -6.20 18.98 1.73
C ASP A 66 -5.95 18.73 0.24
N THR A 67 -5.09 17.75 -0.10
CA THR A 67 -4.82 17.37 -1.49
C THR A 67 -6.08 16.91 -2.21
N LYS A 68 -6.94 16.10 -1.57
CA LYS A 68 -8.21 15.70 -2.20
C LYS A 68 -9.12 16.90 -2.45
N MET A 69 -9.18 17.85 -1.51
CA MET A 69 -10.03 19.02 -1.62
C MET A 69 -9.54 19.98 -2.71
N GLU A 70 -8.22 20.13 -2.86
CA GLU A 70 -7.63 20.90 -3.96
C GLU A 70 -7.97 20.28 -5.32
N ILE A 71 -7.78 18.97 -5.48
CA ILE A 71 -8.13 18.25 -6.72
C ILE A 71 -9.62 18.42 -7.05
N LEU A 72 -10.51 18.33 -6.06
CA LEU A 72 -11.95 18.53 -6.28
C LEU A 72 -12.31 19.98 -6.63
N ARG A 73 -11.64 20.97 -6.05
CA ARG A 73 -11.83 22.38 -6.38
C ARG A 73 -11.42 22.67 -7.83
N ARG A 74 -10.25 22.18 -8.24
CA ARG A 74 -9.77 22.30 -9.62
C ARG A 74 -10.65 21.55 -10.62
N HIS A 75 -11.12 20.36 -10.25
CA HIS A 75 -12.09 19.64 -11.07
C HIS A 75 -13.41 20.42 -11.23
N LYS A 76 -13.90 21.07 -10.17
CA LYS A 76 -15.06 21.98 -10.26
C LYS A 76 -14.79 23.24 -11.08
N ALA A 77 -13.54 23.69 -11.18
CA ALA A 77 -13.13 24.80 -12.04
C ALA A 77 -13.09 24.42 -13.53
N GLY A 78 -13.29 23.14 -13.87
CA GLY A 78 -13.35 22.65 -15.25
C GLY A 78 -12.12 21.86 -15.70
N GLU A 79 -11.14 21.64 -14.82
CA GLU A 79 -9.98 20.82 -15.17
C GLU A 79 -10.35 19.35 -15.36
N THR A 80 -9.67 18.71 -16.32
CA THR A 80 -9.93 17.31 -16.64
C THR A 80 -9.36 16.40 -15.57
N LYS A 81 -10.01 15.26 -15.36
CA LYS A 81 -9.58 14.28 -14.36
C LYS A 81 -8.21 13.67 -14.71
N SER A 82 -7.86 13.62 -16.00
CA SER A 82 -6.61 13.05 -16.48
C SER A 82 -5.43 13.96 -16.16
N ASP A 83 -5.55 15.26 -16.43
CA ASP A 83 -4.52 16.25 -16.10
C ASP A 83 -4.26 16.29 -14.59
N LEU A 84 -5.33 16.33 -13.78
CA LEU A 84 -5.22 16.29 -12.32
C LEU A 84 -4.64 14.96 -11.82
N ALA A 85 -4.91 13.84 -12.50
CA ALA A 85 -4.31 12.57 -12.13
C ALA A 85 -2.81 12.54 -12.39
N GLU A 86 -2.36 13.12 -13.49
CA GLU A 86 -0.94 13.23 -13.81
C GLU A 86 -0.22 14.18 -12.85
N GLU A 87 -0.75 15.39 -12.65
CA GLU A 87 -0.16 16.43 -11.81
C GLU A 87 0.00 15.98 -10.35
N PHE A 88 -1.04 15.37 -9.77
CA PHE A 88 -1.01 14.90 -8.38
C PHE A 88 -0.42 13.47 -8.23
N GLY A 89 -0.04 12.86 -9.35
CA GLY A 89 0.48 11.49 -9.44
C GLY A 89 -0.50 10.47 -8.84
N LEU A 90 -1.78 10.60 -9.22
CA LEU A 90 -2.83 9.64 -8.95
C LEU A 90 -2.59 8.35 -9.72
N SER A 91 -2.94 7.22 -9.12
CA SER A 91 -2.84 5.92 -9.81
C SER A 91 -3.89 5.74 -10.90
N SER A 92 -4.97 6.53 -10.87
CA SER A 92 -6.04 6.53 -11.86
C SER A 92 -6.90 7.80 -11.72
N PRO A 93 -7.39 8.38 -12.83
CA PRO A 93 -8.38 9.48 -12.81
C PRO A 93 -9.72 9.07 -12.17
N ASP A 94 -10.00 7.76 -12.09
CA ASP A 94 -11.21 7.22 -11.45
C ASP A 94 -11.26 7.52 -9.94
N LEU A 95 -10.10 7.75 -9.31
CA LEU A 95 -10.02 8.20 -7.91
C LEU A 95 -10.75 9.53 -7.71
N ILE A 96 -10.69 10.44 -8.69
CA ILE A 96 -11.36 11.73 -8.62
C ILE A 96 -12.87 11.55 -8.70
N SER A 97 -13.35 10.67 -9.61
CA SER A 97 -14.77 10.31 -9.70
C SER A 97 -15.30 9.75 -8.38
N HIS A 98 -14.52 8.89 -7.74
CA HIS A 98 -14.86 8.33 -6.42
C HIS A 98 -14.96 9.42 -5.35
N TRP A 99 -14.00 10.35 -5.28
CA TRP A 99 -14.03 11.45 -4.32
C TRP A 99 -15.19 12.42 -4.56
N VAL A 100 -15.53 12.71 -5.81
CA VAL A 100 -16.72 13.52 -6.14
C VAL A 100 -17.99 12.83 -5.64
N TRP A 101 -18.11 11.52 -5.86
CA TRP A 101 -19.25 10.74 -5.39
C TRP A 101 -19.34 10.70 -3.86
N GLU A 102 -18.22 10.46 -3.15
CA GLU A 102 -18.17 10.50 -1.68
C GLU A 102 -18.59 11.88 -1.14
N ALA A 103 -18.07 12.95 -1.74
CA ALA A 103 -18.39 14.32 -1.34
C ALA A 103 -19.87 14.69 -1.56
N ASN A 104 -20.48 14.18 -2.63
CA ASN A 104 -21.89 14.41 -2.93
C ASN A 104 -22.82 13.60 -2.03
N LYS A 105 -22.41 12.38 -1.65
CA LYS A 105 -23.24 11.46 -0.86
C LYS A 105 -23.20 11.77 0.64
N ASP A 106 -22.00 11.95 1.18
CA ASP A 106 -21.74 12.00 2.63
C ASP A 106 -21.15 13.36 3.06
N GLY A 107 -21.06 14.34 2.14
CA GLY A 107 -20.47 15.65 2.37
C GLY A 107 -18.95 15.67 2.27
N ILE A 108 -18.35 16.87 2.31
CA ILE A 108 -16.89 17.03 2.17
C ILE A 108 -16.14 16.31 3.32
N ASP A 109 -16.71 16.23 4.51
CA ASP A 109 -16.13 15.50 5.65
C ASP A 109 -15.92 14.01 5.38
N ALA A 110 -16.62 13.41 4.42
CA ALA A 110 -16.41 12.02 4.00
C ALA A 110 -15.02 11.76 3.40
N LEU A 111 -14.38 12.80 2.84
CA LEU A 111 -13.05 12.71 2.24
C LEU A 111 -11.93 12.67 3.28
N ARG A 112 -12.23 13.06 4.54
CA ARG A 112 -11.25 13.00 5.62
C ARG A 112 -10.77 11.56 5.77
N PRO A 113 -9.45 11.34 5.90
CA PRO A 113 -8.93 10.00 6.13
C PRO A 113 -9.56 9.44 7.41
N LYS A 114 -10.47 8.47 7.27
CA LYS A 114 -11.08 7.80 8.42
C LYS A 114 -9.94 7.15 9.23
N PRO A 115 -9.86 7.39 10.55
CA PRO A 115 -8.86 6.73 11.37
C PRO A 115 -9.01 5.22 11.19
N LYS A 116 -7.91 4.53 10.90
CA LYS A 116 -7.89 3.06 10.86
C LYS A 116 -8.08 2.54 12.28
N GLY A 117 -9.31 2.31 12.68
CA GLY A 117 -9.65 1.67 13.95
C GLY A 117 -11.09 1.19 13.96
N ARG A 118 -11.29 -0.12 14.12
CA ARG A 118 -12.52 -0.63 14.71
C ARG A 118 -12.41 -0.34 16.21
N PRO A 119 -13.39 0.30 16.88
CA PRO A 119 -13.36 0.37 18.34
C PRO A 119 -13.34 -1.07 18.85
N GLN A 120 -12.31 -1.39 19.63
CA GLN A 120 -12.17 -2.68 20.30
C GLN A 120 -13.13 -2.63 21.49
N GLY A 121 -14.35 -3.10 21.27
CA GLY A 121 -15.30 -3.46 22.33
C GLY A 121 -15.16 -4.94 22.66
#